data_AF-A0AAW1SC17-F1
#
_entry.id   AF-A0AAW1SC17-F1
#
_cell.length_a   1.000
_cell.length_b   1.000
_cell.length_c   1.000
_cell.angle_alpha   90.00
_cell.angle_beta   90.00
_cell.angle_gamma   90.00
#
_symmetry.space_group_name_H-M   'P 1'
#
loop_
_entity.id
_entity.type
_entity.pdbx_description
1 polymer ?
#
loop_
_entity_poly.entity_id
_entity_poly.type
_entity_poly.pdbx_seq_one_letter_code
_entity_poly.pdbx_strand_id
1 'polypeptide(L)'
;MQSPCLLHSGRETTAGATQQSSSFYGRPGRLLAPQIADRRCKLHNSRSSQRLVTQAAGNTFGTAFCVTTWGESHGQGVGCVIDGVPPRLPITTEEIQLDLDRRRPGQSKITTPRKESDTCTIMSGLSPDGVTLGTPIMVLVPNKDQKSGDYKEISVAYRPSHADATYDFKYGIRAIAGGGRSSARETIGRVAAGAVAKKLLRHLFGAEILAYVSQVRDEVATVDNSTFTSEQVEANPVRCPDAASAERMYQAIDEVRKRGDSCGGVVTCVVRRCPKGLGSPVFDKLEAELAKALMSLPATKGFEIGSGFEGSRMLGSDHNDEFYMADGEVRTRTNRSGGVQGGLSNGEDIVMRVAFKPTSTIARRQNTVSREGQDVELLAKGRHDPCVVPRAVPMVEAMVAITLADQLLQHFAQCELLPRAGAVGTDIRVANQFRAHQNNQSVTRELQPLEKE
;
A
#
# COMPACT_ATOMS: atom_id res chain seq x y z
N MET A 1 20.71 -29.23 56.38
CA MET A 1 21.19 -27.92 56.86
C MET A 1 20.17 -26.88 56.40
N GLN A 2 19.05 -26.81 57.14
CA GLN A 2 18.70 -25.71 58.07
C GLN A 2 18.23 -24.43 57.36
N SER A 3 16.90 -24.30 57.20
CA SER A 3 16.14 -23.06 57.45
C SER A 3 16.13 -22.77 58.98
N PRO A 4 15.35 -21.81 59.53
CA PRO A 4 14.69 -20.59 59.02
C PRO A 4 14.89 -19.39 60.00
N CYS A 5 14.24 -18.23 59.77
CA CYS A 5 13.66 -17.48 60.90
C CYS A 5 12.47 -16.60 60.50
N LEU A 6 11.32 -16.91 61.13
CA LEU A 6 10.10 -16.13 61.30
C LEU A 6 10.25 -15.12 62.46
N LEU A 7 9.36 -14.11 62.53
CA LEU A 7 8.51 -13.72 63.68
C LEU A 7 7.91 -12.30 63.43
N HIS A 8 6.57 -12.17 63.33
CA HIS A 8 5.62 -11.63 64.35
C HIS A 8 5.65 -10.08 64.47
N SER A 9 4.58 -9.32 64.70
CA SER A 9 3.23 -9.52 65.25
C SER A 9 2.45 -8.18 65.16
N GLY A 10 1.11 -8.19 65.21
CA GLY A 10 0.34 -7.01 65.67
C GLY A 10 -1.12 -6.92 65.17
N ARG A 11 -2.07 -7.22 66.05
CA ARG A 11 -3.54 -7.12 65.90
C ARG A 11 -4.09 -5.77 66.42
N GLU A 12 -5.41 -5.60 66.21
CA GLU A 12 -6.43 -4.80 66.96
C GLU A 12 -6.96 -3.55 66.20
N THR A 13 -8.20 -3.54 65.67
CA THR A 13 -9.56 -3.28 66.26
C THR A 13 -9.69 -1.84 66.83
N THR A 14 -10.70 -0.99 66.60
CA THR A 14 -12.19 -1.08 66.56
C THR A 14 -12.84 0.22 66.02
N ALA A 15 -14.15 0.15 65.67
CA ALA A 15 -15.29 1.12 65.71
C ALA A 15 -15.04 2.61 66.11
N GLY A 16 -15.79 3.64 65.69
CA GLY A 16 -17.13 3.83 65.14
C GLY A 16 -17.66 5.22 65.57
N ALA A 17 -18.83 5.62 65.06
CA ALA A 17 -19.77 6.66 65.55
C ALA A 17 -19.81 8.10 64.95
N THR A 18 -21.04 8.38 64.52
CA THR A 18 -21.84 9.57 64.16
C THR A 18 -22.00 10.72 65.17
N GLN A 19 -22.40 11.90 64.66
CA GLN A 19 -23.47 12.88 65.08
C GLN A 19 -23.00 14.36 64.90
N GLN A 20 -23.66 15.28 64.17
CA GLN A 20 -24.99 15.93 64.21
C GLN A 20 -25.05 17.30 64.94
N SER A 21 -25.75 18.27 64.28
CA SER A 21 -26.43 19.49 64.79
C SER A 21 -25.57 20.76 65.01
N SER A 22 -26.03 22.02 64.93
CA SER A 22 -27.37 22.63 64.82
C SER A 22 -27.28 24.14 64.41
N SER A 23 -28.46 24.68 64.07
CA SER A 23 -28.91 26.00 63.59
C SER A 23 -28.67 27.23 64.48
N PHE A 24 -28.79 28.44 63.90
CA PHE A 24 -29.39 29.61 64.60
C PHE A 24 -30.21 30.52 63.66
N TYR A 25 -31.29 31.06 64.22
CA TYR A 25 -32.43 31.80 63.64
C TYR A 25 -32.18 33.31 63.39
N GLY A 26 -32.99 33.95 62.52
CA GLY A 26 -33.35 35.38 62.65
C GLY A 26 -33.75 36.15 61.36
N ARG A 27 -35.00 36.63 61.29
CA ARG A 27 -35.59 37.66 60.39
C ARG A 27 -36.47 38.59 61.27
N PRO A 28 -37.03 39.77 60.85
CA PRO A 28 -37.09 40.42 59.52
C PRO A 28 -36.88 41.97 59.51
N GLY A 29 -36.82 42.58 58.32
CA GLY A 29 -37.00 44.04 58.12
C GLY A 29 -36.91 44.47 56.65
N ARG A 30 -38.01 44.96 56.06
CA ARG A 30 -38.10 45.53 54.70
C ARG A 30 -37.39 46.89 54.62
N LEU A 31 -36.68 47.18 53.53
CA LEU A 31 -36.56 48.52 52.93
C LEU A 31 -36.03 48.43 51.47
N LEU A 32 -36.85 48.98 50.56
CA LEU A 32 -36.57 49.64 49.27
C LEU A 32 -35.60 49.02 48.23
N ALA A 33 -36.15 48.75 47.05
CA ALA A 33 -35.42 48.51 45.80
C ALA A 33 -34.72 49.81 45.30
N PRO A 34 -33.68 49.65 44.47
CA PRO A 34 -33.87 50.01 43.08
C PRO A 34 -33.39 48.92 42.10
N GLN A 35 -34.11 48.85 40.98
CA GLN A 35 -33.91 47.93 39.88
C GLN A 35 -32.51 48.05 39.28
N ILE A 36 -31.69 47.02 39.43
CA ILE A 36 -30.48 46.83 38.62
C ILE A 36 -30.86 45.90 37.47
N ALA A 37 -30.70 46.43 36.25
CA ALA A 37 -31.04 45.79 35.00
C ALA A 37 -30.55 44.34 34.90
N ASP A 38 -31.49 43.45 34.60
CA ASP A 38 -31.30 42.04 34.26
C ASP A 38 -30.52 41.94 32.94
N ARG A 39 -29.20 42.15 32.98
CA ARG A 39 -28.30 41.73 31.89
C ARG A 39 -28.16 40.22 31.97
N ARG A 40 -29.17 39.51 31.44
CA ARG A 40 -29.03 38.10 31.07
C ARG A 40 -27.92 38.01 30.03
N CYS A 41 -26.73 37.72 30.50
CA CYS A 41 -25.66 37.22 29.65
C CYS A 41 -26.17 35.91 29.04
N LYS A 42 -26.66 35.98 27.81
CA LYS A 42 -26.96 34.80 27.00
C LYS A 42 -25.64 34.07 26.84
N LEU A 43 -25.38 33.08 27.68
CA LEU A 43 -24.40 32.04 27.45
C LEU A 43 -24.68 31.48 26.05
N HIS A 44 -23.95 31.99 25.06
CA HIS A 44 -23.90 31.39 23.74
C HIS A 44 -23.31 30.02 23.95
N ASN A 45 -24.17 29.03 23.97
CA ASN A 45 -23.80 27.62 23.98
C ASN A 45 -23.32 27.28 22.56
N SER A 46 -22.24 27.92 22.09
CA SER A 46 -21.52 27.47 20.91
C SER A 46 -20.59 26.33 21.35
N ARG A 47 -21.19 25.21 21.75
CA ARG A 47 -20.51 23.93 21.58
C ARG A 47 -20.45 23.71 20.08
N SER A 48 -19.44 24.29 19.43
CA SER A 48 -18.97 23.74 18.17
C SER A 48 -18.66 22.29 18.52
N SER A 49 -19.53 21.38 18.08
CA SER A 49 -19.17 19.98 17.95
C SER A 49 -17.96 20.01 17.04
N GLN A 50 -16.76 20.03 17.62
CA GLN A 50 -15.55 19.69 16.89
C GLN A 50 -15.86 18.29 16.39
N ARG A 51 -16.23 18.21 15.12
CA ARG A 51 -16.45 16.97 14.42
C ARG A 51 -15.06 16.33 14.44
N LEU A 52 -14.80 15.53 15.48
CA LEU A 52 -13.67 14.63 15.53
C LEU A 52 -13.89 13.71 14.34
N VAL A 53 -13.30 14.07 13.21
CA VAL A 53 -13.15 13.16 12.09
C VAL A 53 -12.06 12.22 12.56
N THR A 54 -12.45 11.19 13.31
CA THR A 54 -11.61 10.02 13.48
C THR A 54 -11.49 9.39 12.10
N GLN A 55 -10.38 9.69 11.41
CA GLN A 55 -9.99 9.02 10.17
C GLN A 55 -9.55 7.60 10.54
N ALA A 56 -10.51 6.78 10.96
CA ALA A 56 -10.29 5.47 11.54
C ALA A 56 -10.57 4.39 10.50
N ALA A 57 -9.62 4.19 9.59
CA ALA A 57 -9.17 2.89 9.13
C ALA A 57 -8.04 3.07 8.09
N GLY A 58 -6.88 2.46 8.35
CA GLY A 58 -5.76 2.40 7.40
C GLY A 58 -6.03 1.40 6.25
N ASN A 59 -7.25 1.38 5.74
CA ASN A 59 -7.69 0.51 4.64
C ASN A 59 -7.94 1.28 3.33
N THR A 60 -7.79 2.60 3.34
CA THR A 60 -7.82 3.46 2.16
C THR A 60 -6.42 4.02 1.89
N PHE A 61 -5.98 3.96 0.63
CA PHE A 61 -4.73 4.54 0.15
C PHE A 61 -5.01 5.54 -0.97
N GLY A 62 -4.25 6.64 -1.00
CA GLY A 62 -4.40 7.73 -1.99
C GLY A 62 -5.33 8.86 -1.52
N THR A 63 -5.33 9.97 -2.26
CA THR A 63 -6.11 11.19 -1.97
C THR A 63 -7.12 11.52 -3.08
N ALA A 64 -6.68 11.47 -4.34
CA ALA A 64 -7.49 11.70 -5.53
C ALA A 64 -7.79 10.38 -6.27
N PHE A 65 -6.83 9.44 -6.32
CA PHE A 65 -7.08 8.06 -6.74
C PHE A 65 -7.13 7.18 -5.49
N CYS A 66 -8.33 7.02 -4.93
CA CYS A 66 -8.53 6.40 -3.62
C CYS A 66 -8.85 4.91 -3.75
N VAL A 67 -8.03 4.04 -3.17
CA VAL A 67 -8.25 2.59 -3.14
C VAL A 67 -8.60 2.16 -1.73
N THR A 68 -9.83 1.70 -1.54
CA THR A 68 -10.29 1.11 -0.28
C THR A 68 -10.41 -0.40 -0.44
N THR A 69 -9.59 -1.17 0.28
CA THR A 69 -9.69 -2.64 0.26
C THR A 69 -10.66 -3.16 1.32
N TRP A 70 -11.18 -4.37 1.11
CA TRP A 70 -12.07 -5.04 2.06
C TRP A 70 -11.96 -6.57 1.98
N GLY A 71 -12.45 -7.23 3.03
CA GLY A 71 -12.52 -8.69 3.14
C GLY A 71 -11.33 -9.34 3.86
N GLU A 72 -11.61 -10.51 4.44
CA GLU A 72 -10.64 -11.36 5.15
C GLU A 72 -10.29 -12.58 4.29
N SER A 73 -9.10 -13.13 4.52
CA SER A 73 -8.62 -14.30 3.76
C SER A 73 -9.54 -15.53 3.77
N HIS A 74 -10.35 -15.70 4.80
CA HIS A 74 -11.33 -16.79 4.94
C HIS A 74 -12.77 -16.28 5.03
N GLY A 75 -13.01 -15.01 4.69
CA GLY A 75 -14.36 -14.49 4.49
C GLY A 75 -14.97 -15.00 3.18
N GLN A 76 -16.17 -14.52 2.84
CA GLN A 76 -16.85 -14.91 1.59
C GLN A 76 -16.12 -14.42 0.33
N GLY A 77 -15.38 -13.31 0.45
CA GLY A 77 -14.59 -12.75 -0.63
C GLY A 77 -13.69 -11.62 -0.14
N VAL A 78 -12.86 -11.13 -1.05
CA VAL A 78 -12.04 -9.94 -0.88
C VAL A 78 -12.25 -9.03 -2.08
N GLY A 79 -11.87 -7.76 -1.95
CA GLY A 79 -12.05 -6.83 -3.05
C GLY A 79 -11.53 -5.44 -2.75
N CYS A 80 -11.88 -4.52 -3.64
CA CYS A 80 -11.61 -3.10 -3.48
C CYS A 80 -12.75 -2.25 -4.02
N VAL A 81 -12.80 -1.01 -3.55
CA VAL A 81 -13.51 0.11 -4.17
C VAL A 81 -12.45 1.13 -4.58
N ILE A 82 -12.49 1.54 -5.84
CA ILE A 82 -11.57 2.50 -6.44
C ILE A 82 -12.38 3.76 -6.76
N ASP A 83 -12.06 4.86 -6.11
CA ASP A 83 -12.69 6.15 -6.31
C ASP A 83 -11.73 7.13 -7.00
N GLY A 84 -12.29 8.07 -7.76
CA GLY A 84 -11.53 9.08 -8.51
C GLY A 84 -10.91 8.62 -9.83
N VAL A 85 -11.28 7.44 -10.33
CA VAL A 85 -10.90 7.03 -11.70
C VAL A 85 -11.57 7.97 -12.71
N PRO A 86 -10.83 8.63 -13.62
CA PRO A 86 -11.45 9.50 -14.62
C PRO A 86 -12.48 8.76 -15.50
N PRO A 87 -13.55 9.42 -15.96
CA PRO A 87 -14.51 8.82 -16.89
C PRO A 87 -13.89 8.61 -18.27
N ARG A 88 -14.50 7.71 -19.06
CA ARG A 88 -14.18 7.38 -20.46
C ARG A 88 -12.87 6.61 -20.67
N LEU A 89 -12.32 6.00 -19.62
CA LEU A 89 -11.23 5.04 -19.77
C LEU A 89 -11.82 3.68 -20.16
N PRO A 90 -11.50 3.12 -21.35
CA PRO A 90 -11.91 1.77 -21.68
C PRO A 90 -11.15 0.76 -20.82
N ILE A 91 -11.87 -0.14 -20.16
CA ILE A 91 -11.29 -1.19 -19.34
C ILE A 91 -12.24 -2.38 -19.21
N THR A 92 -11.68 -3.59 -19.29
CA THR A 92 -12.47 -4.82 -19.13
C THR A 92 -12.05 -5.60 -17.88
N THR A 93 -12.90 -6.55 -17.48
CA THR A 93 -12.60 -7.46 -16.37
C THR A 93 -11.38 -8.34 -16.70
N GLU A 94 -11.21 -8.72 -17.96
CA GLU A 94 -10.10 -9.54 -18.45
C GLU A 94 -8.76 -8.83 -18.28
N GLU A 95 -8.70 -7.52 -18.52
CA GLU A 95 -7.48 -6.73 -18.31
C GLU A 95 -7.05 -6.71 -16.83
N ILE A 96 -8.02 -6.63 -15.91
CA ILE A 96 -7.75 -6.75 -14.46
C ILE A 96 -7.32 -8.18 -14.10
N GLN A 97 -7.97 -9.17 -14.71
CA GLN A 97 -7.70 -10.59 -14.45
C GLN A 97 -6.26 -10.97 -14.82
N LEU A 98 -5.67 -10.40 -15.86
CA LEU A 98 -4.28 -10.67 -16.25
C LEU A 98 -3.28 -10.41 -15.10
N ASP A 99 -3.45 -9.31 -14.37
CA ASP A 99 -2.58 -9.00 -13.23
C ASP A 99 -2.89 -9.85 -11.99
N LEU A 100 -4.17 -10.16 -11.76
CA LEU A 100 -4.57 -11.07 -10.68
C LEU A 100 -4.04 -12.49 -10.91
N ASP A 101 -4.06 -12.95 -12.16
CA ASP A 101 -3.49 -14.24 -12.55
C ASP A 101 -2.00 -14.26 -12.28
N ARG A 102 -1.25 -13.20 -12.58
CA ARG A 102 0.18 -13.08 -12.23
C ARG A 102 0.42 -13.16 -10.72
N ARG A 103 -0.46 -12.61 -9.89
CA ARG A 103 -0.33 -12.61 -8.41
C ARG A 103 -0.66 -13.96 -7.76
N ARG A 104 -1.49 -14.75 -8.43
CA ARG A 104 -2.14 -15.96 -7.92
C ARG A 104 -1.13 -16.97 -7.34
N PRO A 105 -1.46 -17.67 -6.24
CA PRO A 105 -0.63 -18.77 -5.74
C PRO A 105 -0.62 -19.98 -6.69
N GLY A 106 0.29 -20.93 -6.45
CA GLY A 106 0.24 -22.26 -7.06
C GLY A 106 0.67 -22.34 -8.51
N GLN A 107 1.37 -21.31 -9.01
CA GLN A 107 1.85 -21.27 -10.39
C GLN A 107 3.08 -22.16 -10.61
N SER A 108 3.85 -22.44 -9.56
CA SER A 108 5.11 -23.18 -9.67
C SER A 108 5.47 -23.92 -8.37
N LYS A 109 6.45 -24.83 -8.44
CA LYS A 109 6.97 -25.58 -7.29
C LYS A 109 7.65 -24.70 -6.21
N ILE A 110 8.04 -23.49 -6.58
CA ILE A 110 8.72 -22.52 -5.70
C ILE A 110 7.74 -21.51 -5.07
N THR A 111 6.44 -21.69 -5.30
CA THR A 111 5.37 -20.93 -4.64
C THR A 111 4.46 -21.87 -3.85
N THR A 112 3.57 -21.32 -3.03
CA THR A 112 2.62 -22.08 -2.24
C THR A 112 1.70 -22.91 -3.16
N PRO A 113 1.48 -24.20 -2.88
CA PRO A 113 0.66 -25.09 -3.72
C PRO A 113 -0.86 -24.88 -3.56
N ARG A 114 -1.32 -23.69 -3.15
CA ARG A 114 -2.74 -23.33 -3.12
C ARG A 114 -3.23 -23.04 -4.54
N LYS A 115 -4.46 -23.45 -4.86
CA LYS A 115 -5.09 -23.22 -6.17
C LYS A 115 -6.33 -22.36 -5.97
N GLU A 116 -6.11 -21.06 -5.82
CA GLU A 116 -7.18 -20.05 -5.79
C GLU A 116 -7.29 -19.50 -7.21
N SER A 117 -8.49 -19.34 -7.78
CA SER A 117 -8.62 -18.86 -9.18
C SER A 117 -8.45 -17.35 -9.32
N ASP A 118 -8.61 -16.60 -8.22
CA ASP A 118 -8.57 -15.13 -8.17
C ASP A 118 -9.44 -14.46 -9.24
N THR A 119 -10.56 -15.10 -9.57
CA THR A 119 -11.50 -14.62 -10.58
C THR A 119 -12.21 -13.37 -10.08
N CYS A 120 -12.02 -12.24 -10.77
CA CYS A 120 -12.66 -10.99 -10.41
C CYS A 120 -13.96 -10.72 -11.16
N THR A 121 -14.80 -9.88 -10.57
CA THR A 121 -15.99 -9.31 -11.19
C THR A 121 -16.04 -7.83 -10.86
N ILE A 122 -16.23 -7.00 -11.89
CA ILE A 122 -16.49 -5.57 -11.72
C ILE A 122 -17.98 -5.39 -11.42
N MET A 123 -18.29 -4.80 -10.28
CA MET A 123 -19.65 -4.67 -9.76
C MET A 123 -20.28 -3.29 -10.05
N SER A 124 -19.46 -2.26 -10.29
CA SER A 124 -19.91 -0.88 -10.51
C SER A 124 -18.87 -0.05 -11.26
N GLY A 125 -19.23 1.19 -11.63
CA GLY A 125 -18.29 2.20 -12.12
C GLY A 125 -17.97 2.12 -13.62
N LEU A 126 -18.54 1.13 -14.34
CA LEU A 126 -18.46 1.00 -15.80
C LEU A 126 -19.82 1.18 -16.46
N SER A 127 -19.82 1.73 -17.67
CA SER A 127 -20.98 1.67 -18.56
C SER A 127 -21.17 0.25 -19.11
N PRO A 128 -22.33 -0.07 -19.70
CA PRO A 128 -22.52 -1.33 -20.44
C PRO A 128 -21.48 -1.58 -21.53
N ASP A 129 -20.90 -0.52 -22.10
CA ASP A 129 -19.89 -0.59 -23.17
C ASP A 129 -18.45 -0.77 -22.66
N GLY A 130 -18.25 -0.93 -21.34
CA GLY A 130 -16.92 -1.18 -20.77
C GLY A 130 -16.02 0.06 -20.66
N VAL A 131 -16.60 1.24 -20.49
CA VAL A 131 -15.85 2.47 -20.18
C VAL A 131 -16.16 2.99 -18.77
N THR A 132 -15.17 3.57 -18.10
CA THR A 132 -15.35 4.14 -16.77
C THR A 132 -16.34 5.30 -16.77
N LEU A 133 -17.18 5.38 -15.74
CA LEU A 133 -18.20 6.43 -15.60
C LEU A 133 -17.74 7.64 -14.80
N GLY A 134 -16.55 7.58 -14.18
CA GLY A 134 -16.08 8.58 -13.22
C GLY A 134 -16.64 8.36 -11.80
N THR A 135 -17.48 7.34 -11.62
CA THR A 135 -18.02 6.90 -10.33
C THR A 135 -17.21 5.72 -9.77
N PRO A 136 -17.35 5.39 -8.47
CA PRO A 136 -16.56 4.33 -7.85
C PRO A 136 -16.67 2.96 -8.55
N ILE A 137 -15.50 2.36 -8.81
CA ILE A 137 -15.38 1.00 -9.36
C ILE A 137 -15.20 0.02 -8.21
N MET A 138 -16.17 -0.87 -8.01
CA MET A 138 -16.08 -1.96 -7.06
C MET A 138 -15.64 -3.25 -7.77
N VAL A 139 -14.63 -3.92 -7.23
CA VAL A 139 -14.15 -5.22 -7.71
C VAL A 139 -14.32 -6.27 -6.61
N LEU A 140 -14.94 -7.39 -6.95
CA LEU A 140 -15.18 -8.54 -6.07
C LEU A 140 -14.38 -9.76 -6.54
N VAL A 141 -13.73 -10.44 -5.61
CA VAL A 141 -13.11 -11.76 -5.80
C VAL A 141 -13.59 -12.73 -4.71
N PRO A 142 -14.41 -13.74 -5.04
CA PRO A 142 -14.89 -14.71 -4.05
C PRO A 142 -13.78 -15.67 -3.59
N ASN A 143 -13.82 -16.08 -2.32
CA ASN A 143 -12.91 -17.09 -1.78
C ASN A 143 -13.51 -18.50 -1.96
N LYS A 144 -12.81 -19.40 -2.69
CA LYS A 144 -13.31 -20.77 -2.98
C LYS A 144 -12.70 -21.89 -2.12
N ASP A 145 -11.48 -21.71 -1.59
CA ASP A 145 -10.72 -22.77 -0.91
C ASP A 145 -10.64 -22.57 0.62
N GLN A 146 -11.77 -22.75 1.31
CA GLN A 146 -11.83 -22.67 2.78
C GLN A 146 -11.66 -24.05 3.41
N LYS A 147 -10.44 -24.60 3.42
CA LYS A 147 -10.14 -25.77 4.26
C LYS A 147 -9.84 -25.33 5.69
N SER A 148 -10.88 -25.33 6.53
CA SER A 148 -10.80 -24.99 7.95
C SER A 148 -9.96 -25.97 8.79
N GLY A 149 -9.68 -27.17 8.28
CA GLY A 149 -9.02 -28.26 9.02
C GLY A 149 -7.54 -28.05 9.37
N ASP A 150 -6.79 -27.29 8.55
CA ASP A 150 -5.32 -27.17 8.68
C ASP A 150 -4.87 -26.24 9.82
N TYR A 151 -5.79 -25.55 10.53
CA TYR A 151 -5.46 -24.44 11.42
C TYR A 151 -5.76 -24.67 12.91
N LYS A 152 -6.19 -25.87 13.33
CA LYS A 152 -6.48 -26.17 14.75
C LYS A 152 -5.26 -26.02 15.67
N GLU A 153 -4.05 -26.31 15.17
CA GLU A 153 -2.80 -26.14 15.93
C GLU A 153 -2.37 -24.65 16.00
N ILE A 154 -2.78 -23.83 15.01
CA ILE A 154 -2.44 -22.40 14.90
C ILE A 154 -3.35 -21.52 15.78
N SER A 155 -4.52 -22.03 16.20
CA SER A 155 -5.44 -21.27 17.04
C SER A 155 -4.94 -21.03 18.46
N VAL A 156 -4.00 -21.85 18.93
CA VAL A 156 -3.58 -21.90 20.33
C VAL A 156 -2.36 -21.02 20.60
N ALA A 157 -1.54 -20.75 19.58
CA ALA A 157 -0.27 -20.04 19.73
C ALA A 157 -0.13 -18.82 18.81
N TYR A 158 0.73 -17.89 19.20
CA TYR A 158 1.16 -16.82 18.31
C TYR A 158 2.20 -17.35 17.32
N ARG A 159 1.97 -17.19 16.02
CA ARG A 159 2.99 -17.58 15.04
C ARG A 159 4.14 -16.57 15.08
N PRO A 160 5.40 -17.01 15.23
CA PRO A 160 6.55 -16.12 15.20
C PRO A 160 6.55 -15.25 13.95
N SER A 161 6.82 -13.95 14.12
CA SER A 161 6.94 -12.99 13.01
C SER A 161 5.68 -12.84 12.13
N HIS A 162 4.51 -13.23 12.64
CA HIS A 162 3.18 -12.90 12.12
C HIS A 162 2.51 -11.80 12.98
N ALA A 163 1.37 -11.31 12.52
CA ALA A 163 0.62 -10.26 13.19
C ALA A 163 -0.22 -10.74 14.39
N ASP A 164 -0.21 -12.04 14.70
CA ASP A 164 -1.13 -12.68 15.65
C ASP A 164 -1.22 -11.98 17.01
N ALA A 165 -0.08 -11.86 17.71
CA ALA A 165 -0.02 -11.20 19.02
C ALA A 165 -0.37 -9.71 18.92
N THR A 166 0.18 -9.02 17.92
CA THR A 166 -0.07 -7.58 17.72
C THR A 166 -1.52 -7.26 17.40
N TYR A 167 -2.25 -8.17 16.75
CA TYR A 167 -3.68 -8.02 16.53
C TYR A 167 -4.47 -8.17 17.83
N ASP A 168 -4.13 -9.15 18.66
CA ASP A 168 -4.75 -9.28 19.98
C ASP A 168 -4.45 -8.07 20.87
N PHE A 169 -3.21 -7.56 20.86
CA PHE A 169 -2.82 -6.37 21.64
C PHE A 169 -3.57 -5.11 21.19
N LYS A 170 -3.78 -4.95 19.88
CA LYS A 170 -4.43 -3.75 19.32
C LYS A 170 -5.95 -3.81 19.35
N TYR A 171 -6.52 -4.97 19.02
CA TYR A 171 -7.95 -5.13 18.76
C TYR A 171 -8.67 -6.02 19.77
N GLY A 172 -7.95 -6.77 20.61
CA GLY A 172 -8.52 -7.76 21.55
C GLY A 172 -9.14 -9.00 20.87
N ILE A 173 -9.23 -9.01 19.54
CA ILE A 173 -9.82 -10.06 18.74
C ILE A 173 -9.05 -10.21 17.41
N ARG A 174 -8.95 -11.44 16.91
CA ARG A 174 -8.37 -11.74 15.61
C ARG A 174 -9.15 -12.84 14.88
N ALA A 175 -9.17 -12.75 13.56
CA ALA A 175 -9.59 -13.86 12.71
C ALA A 175 -8.48 -14.91 12.69
N ILE A 176 -8.68 -15.99 13.46
CA ILE A 176 -7.69 -17.05 13.66
C ILE A 176 -7.37 -17.78 12.35
N ALA A 177 -8.37 -17.97 11.48
CA ALA A 177 -8.17 -18.62 10.19
C ALA A 177 -7.42 -17.70 9.20
N GLY A 178 -6.32 -18.21 8.62
CA GLY A 178 -5.61 -17.59 7.50
C GLY A 178 -4.95 -16.23 7.71
N GLY A 179 -4.83 -15.76 8.95
CA GLY A 179 -4.29 -14.44 9.28
C GLY A 179 -5.25 -13.27 9.02
N GLY A 180 -6.53 -13.55 8.73
CA GLY A 180 -7.57 -12.52 8.62
C GLY A 180 -7.24 -11.43 7.62
N ARG A 181 -7.29 -10.18 8.08
CA ARG A 181 -7.03 -8.96 7.28
C ARG A 181 -5.55 -8.67 7.02
N SER A 182 -4.65 -9.19 7.86
CA SER A 182 -3.19 -9.04 7.66
C SER A 182 -2.62 -9.97 6.58
N SER A 183 -3.46 -10.88 6.07
CA SER A 183 -3.07 -11.85 5.07
C SER A 183 -2.72 -11.20 3.74
N ALA A 184 -1.76 -11.77 3.02
CA ALA A 184 -1.46 -11.37 1.64
C ALA A 184 -2.64 -11.57 0.68
N ARG A 185 -3.75 -12.20 1.08
CA ARG A 185 -5.00 -12.22 0.31
C ARG A 185 -5.55 -10.80 0.06
N GLU A 186 -5.37 -9.88 1.01
CA GLU A 186 -5.83 -8.49 0.90
C GLU A 186 -5.27 -7.77 -0.34
N THR A 187 -4.04 -8.13 -0.74
CA THR A 187 -3.38 -7.54 -1.92
C THR A 187 -4.09 -7.81 -3.24
N ILE A 188 -5.09 -8.69 -3.29
CA ILE A 188 -5.97 -8.82 -4.46
C ILE A 188 -6.64 -7.49 -4.79
N GLY A 189 -7.17 -6.78 -3.79
CA GLY A 189 -7.77 -5.47 -4.01
C GLY A 189 -6.74 -4.46 -4.53
N ARG A 190 -5.50 -4.54 -4.05
CA ARG A 190 -4.40 -3.68 -4.51
C ARG A 190 -4.03 -3.98 -5.96
N VAL A 191 -3.87 -5.25 -6.33
CA VAL A 191 -3.52 -5.64 -7.71
C VAL A 191 -4.64 -5.30 -8.67
N ALA A 192 -5.90 -5.52 -8.28
CA ALA A 192 -7.05 -5.14 -9.09
C ALA A 192 -7.08 -3.63 -9.36
N ALA A 193 -6.89 -2.80 -8.32
CA ALA A 193 -6.80 -1.36 -8.47
C ALA A 193 -5.57 -0.89 -9.25
N GLY A 194 -4.45 -1.60 -9.07
CA GLY A 194 -3.20 -1.38 -9.81
C GLY A 194 -3.37 -1.61 -11.31
N ALA A 195 -4.16 -2.59 -11.74
CA ALA A 195 -4.46 -2.81 -13.15
C ALA A 195 -5.18 -1.60 -13.77
N VAL A 196 -6.16 -1.04 -13.07
CA VAL A 196 -6.86 0.19 -13.49
C VAL A 196 -5.88 1.38 -13.57
N ALA A 197 -5.04 1.55 -12.54
CA ALA A 197 -4.05 2.62 -12.51
C ALA A 197 -2.98 2.48 -13.62
N LYS A 198 -2.48 1.27 -13.87
CA LYS A 198 -1.56 0.98 -14.98
C LYS A 198 -2.19 1.30 -16.33
N LYS A 199 -3.46 0.92 -16.53
CA LYS A 199 -4.20 1.23 -17.76
C LYS A 199 -4.32 2.74 -17.97
N LEU A 200 -4.67 3.50 -16.92
CA LEU A 200 -4.77 4.96 -16.98
C LEU A 200 -3.42 5.59 -17.36
N LEU A 201 -2.34 5.26 -16.66
CA LEU A 201 -1.01 5.83 -16.89
C LEU A 201 -0.48 5.49 -18.28
N ARG A 202 -0.68 4.24 -18.74
CA ARG A 202 -0.32 3.81 -20.09
C ARG A 202 -1.15 4.52 -21.15
N HIS A 203 -2.46 4.66 -20.95
CA HIS A 203 -3.35 5.31 -21.91
C HIS A 203 -2.99 6.79 -22.12
N LEU A 204 -2.57 7.47 -21.06
CA LEU A 204 -2.28 8.91 -21.09
C LEU A 204 -0.85 9.24 -21.53
N PHE A 205 0.14 8.49 -21.04
CA PHE A 205 1.56 8.83 -21.22
C PHE A 205 2.38 7.71 -21.86
N GLY A 206 1.77 6.57 -22.17
CA GLY A 206 2.50 5.37 -22.56
C GLY A 206 3.39 4.84 -21.45
N ALA A 207 3.15 5.21 -20.18
CA ALA A 207 3.99 4.78 -19.06
C ALA A 207 4.02 3.26 -18.94
N GLU A 208 5.20 2.71 -18.66
CA GLU A 208 5.40 1.29 -18.40
C GLU A 208 5.89 1.10 -16.97
N ILE A 209 5.21 0.26 -16.21
CA ILE A 209 5.58 -0.09 -14.83
C ILE A 209 5.88 -1.59 -14.83
N LEU A 210 7.14 -1.92 -14.70
CA LEU A 210 7.65 -3.30 -14.78
C LEU A 210 8.46 -3.60 -13.53
N ALA A 211 8.22 -4.76 -12.93
CA ALA A 211 9.05 -5.23 -11.82
C ALA A 211 9.60 -6.63 -12.08
N TYR A 212 10.70 -6.95 -11.41
CA TYR A 212 11.31 -8.27 -11.48
C TYR A 212 12.03 -8.61 -10.17
N VAL A 213 12.24 -9.90 -9.93
CA VAL A 213 13.06 -10.38 -8.82
C VAL A 213 14.53 -10.16 -9.16
N SER A 214 15.17 -9.23 -8.44
CA SER A 214 16.56 -8.87 -8.64
C SER A 214 17.51 -9.59 -7.69
N GLN A 215 17.00 -10.13 -6.58
CA GLN A 215 17.80 -10.90 -5.64
C GLN A 215 16.97 -11.96 -4.93
N VAL A 216 17.56 -13.15 -4.73
CA VAL A 216 17.08 -14.14 -3.75
C VAL A 216 18.27 -14.64 -2.96
N ARG A 217 18.22 -14.49 -1.64
CA ARG A 217 19.38 -14.74 -0.76
C ARG A 217 20.63 -14.01 -1.29
N ASP A 218 21.68 -14.76 -1.62
CA ASP A 218 22.99 -14.28 -2.04
C ASP A 218 23.08 -14.17 -3.58
N GLU A 219 22.07 -14.66 -4.30
CA GLU A 219 22.00 -14.60 -5.77
C GLU A 219 21.41 -13.27 -6.21
N VAL A 220 22.20 -12.48 -6.94
CA VAL A 220 21.83 -11.16 -7.46
C VAL A 220 21.85 -11.19 -8.99
N ALA A 221 20.81 -10.64 -9.61
CA ALA A 221 20.70 -10.53 -11.06
C ALA A 221 21.36 -9.26 -11.59
N THR A 222 21.90 -9.33 -12.79
CA THR A 222 22.37 -8.16 -13.54
C THR A 222 21.44 -7.92 -14.72
N VAL A 223 20.65 -6.85 -14.65
CA VAL A 223 19.60 -6.55 -15.63
C VAL A 223 19.74 -5.10 -16.08
N ASP A 224 19.72 -4.87 -17.39
CA ASP A 224 19.59 -3.53 -17.93
C ASP A 224 18.14 -3.05 -17.75
N ASN A 225 17.96 -2.11 -16.82
CA ASN A 225 16.67 -1.54 -16.48
C ASN A 225 15.97 -0.84 -17.66
N SER A 226 16.71 -0.44 -18.69
CA SER A 226 16.17 0.30 -19.84
C SER A 226 15.54 -0.61 -20.91
N THR A 227 15.95 -1.88 -21.00
CA THR A 227 15.61 -2.76 -22.13
C THR A 227 14.83 -4.02 -21.78
N PHE A 228 14.83 -4.49 -20.52
CA PHE A 228 14.12 -5.72 -20.18
C PHE A 228 12.60 -5.63 -20.46
N THR A 229 11.98 -6.76 -20.79
CA THR A 229 10.56 -6.83 -21.17
C THR A 229 9.72 -7.66 -20.19
N SER A 230 8.40 -7.48 -20.22
CA SER A 230 7.47 -8.27 -19.41
C SER A 230 7.53 -9.77 -19.77
N GLU A 231 7.78 -10.10 -21.02
CA GLU A 231 7.89 -11.48 -21.50
C GLU A 231 9.10 -12.17 -20.87
N GLN A 232 10.24 -11.48 -20.78
CA GLN A 232 11.43 -12.00 -20.11
C GLN A 232 11.18 -12.24 -18.61
N VAL A 233 10.43 -11.34 -17.96
CA VAL A 233 10.03 -11.51 -16.56
C VAL A 233 9.13 -12.74 -16.40
N GLU A 234 8.10 -12.91 -17.23
CA GLU A 234 7.17 -14.02 -17.08
C GLU A 234 7.69 -15.36 -17.67
N ALA A 235 8.84 -15.37 -18.35
CA ALA A 235 9.42 -16.56 -18.98
C ALA A 235 9.85 -17.66 -17.98
N ASN A 236 9.99 -17.33 -16.69
CA ASN A 236 10.43 -18.28 -15.66
C ASN A 236 9.68 -18.05 -14.34
N PRO A 237 9.58 -19.09 -13.48
CA PRO A 237 8.79 -19.01 -12.26
C PRO A 237 9.38 -18.10 -11.17
N VAL A 238 10.67 -17.71 -11.27
CA VAL A 238 11.31 -16.77 -10.33
C VAL A 238 10.92 -15.33 -10.66
N ARG A 239 10.56 -15.04 -11.91
CA ARG A 239 10.33 -13.70 -12.44
C ARG A 239 11.57 -12.82 -12.49
N CYS A 240 12.66 -13.38 -12.97
CA CYS A 240 13.91 -12.66 -13.21
C CYS A 240 14.24 -12.68 -14.71
N PRO A 241 14.44 -11.52 -15.38
CA PRO A 241 14.69 -11.49 -16.83
C PRO A 241 16.09 -12.01 -17.21
N ASP A 242 17.03 -12.05 -16.28
CA ASP A 242 18.32 -12.71 -16.46
C ASP A 242 18.18 -14.22 -16.20
N ALA A 243 18.09 -15.00 -17.28
CA ALA A 243 17.88 -16.45 -17.22
C ALA A 243 18.95 -17.20 -16.41
N ALA A 244 20.21 -16.77 -16.45
CA ALA A 244 21.27 -17.43 -15.71
C ALA A 244 21.11 -17.20 -14.19
N SER A 245 20.77 -15.97 -13.80
CA SER A 245 20.48 -15.65 -12.40
C SER A 245 19.15 -16.26 -11.94
N ALA A 246 18.14 -16.33 -12.80
CA ALA A 246 16.87 -16.97 -12.52
C ALA A 246 17.05 -18.44 -12.13
N GLU A 247 17.92 -19.18 -12.82
CA GLU A 247 18.21 -20.59 -12.50
C GLU A 247 18.90 -20.73 -11.14
N ARG A 248 19.92 -19.91 -10.85
CA ARG A 248 20.58 -19.93 -9.53
C ARG A 248 19.63 -19.57 -8.39
N MET A 249 18.80 -18.53 -8.59
CA MET A 249 17.76 -18.16 -7.63
C MET A 249 16.74 -19.29 -7.43
N TYR A 250 16.33 -19.98 -8.51
CA TYR A 250 15.43 -21.12 -8.44
C TYR A 250 16.01 -22.23 -7.57
N GLN A 251 17.27 -22.60 -7.82
CA GLN A 251 17.98 -23.62 -7.04
C GLN A 251 18.09 -23.22 -5.57
N ALA A 252 18.45 -21.97 -5.28
CA ALA A 252 18.50 -21.45 -3.92
C ALA A 252 17.15 -21.53 -3.19
N ILE A 253 16.03 -21.24 -3.88
CA ILE A 253 14.68 -21.40 -3.30
C ILE A 253 14.35 -22.88 -3.08
N ASP A 254 14.65 -23.75 -4.04
CA ASP A 254 14.33 -25.17 -3.97
C ASP A 254 15.10 -25.90 -2.86
N GLU A 255 16.37 -25.56 -2.64
CA GLU A 255 17.18 -26.04 -1.52
C GLU A 255 16.56 -25.67 -0.17
N VAL A 256 16.18 -24.39 -0.01
CA VAL A 256 15.55 -23.86 1.19
C VAL A 256 14.19 -24.53 1.44
N ARG A 257 13.42 -24.79 0.38
CA ARG A 257 12.15 -25.52 0.43
C ARG A 257 12.34 -26.96 0.89
N LYS A 258 13.34 -27.68 0.36
CA LYS A 258 13.61 -29.09 0.71
C LYS A 258 13.96 -29.29 2.19
N ARG A 259 14.63 -28.32 2.81
CA ARG A 259 14.92 -28.33 4.26
C ARG A 259 13.77 -27.82 5.14
N GLY A 260 12.60 -27.53 4.54
CA GLY A 260 11.42 -27.06 5.26
C GLY A 260 11.52 -25.63 5.80
N ASP A 261 12.37 -24.79 5.18
CA ASP A 261 12.64 -23.41 5.60
C ASP A 261 12.15 -22.41 4.53
N SER A 262 12.42 -21.12 4.72
CA SER A 262 12.09 -20.06 3.75
C SER A 262 13.23 -19.05 3.55
N CYS A 263 13.13 -18.24 2.50
CA CYS A 263 14.09 -17.17 2.21
C CYS A 263 13.41 -15.90 1.71
N GLY A 264 14.10 -14.78 1.89
CA GLY A 264 13.70 -13.47 1.39
C GLY A 264 14.39 -13.12 0.07
N GLY A 265 14.25 -11.88 -0.35
CA GLY A 265 14.83 -11.37 -1.58
C GLY A 265 14.48 -9.91 -1.84
N VAL A 266 14.86 -9.42 -3.01
CA VAL A 266 14.62 -8.04 -3.46
C VAL A 266 13.87 -8.05 -4.78
N VAL A 267 12.89 -7.16 -4.89
CA VAL A 267 12.20 -6.85 -6.14
C VAL A 267 12.66 -5.47 -6.60
N THR A 268 13.12 -5.37 -7.85
CA THR A 268 13.36 -4.08 -8.52
C THR A 268 12.12 -3.72 -9.32
N CYS A 269 11.68 -2.47 -9.24
CA CYS A 269 10.63 -1.91 -10.08
C CYS A 269 11.18 -0.72 -10.86
N VAL A 270 10.82 -0.67 -12.14
CA VAL A 270 11.21 0.39 -13.08
C VAL A 270 9.95 1.00 -13.68
N VAL A 271 9.85 2.32 -13.61
CA VAL A 271 8.81 3.11 -14.28
C VAL A 271 9.44 3.85 -15.44
N ARG A 272 9.13 3.42 -16.65
CA ARG A 272 9.57 4.09 -17.87
C ARG A 272 8.52 5.10 -18.32
N ARG A 273 8.99 6.20 -18.91
CA ARG A 273 8.13 7.27 -19.46
C ARG A 273 7.18 7.87 -18.41
N CYS A 274 7.66 8.03 -17.17
CA CYS A 274 6.93 8.78 -16.16
C CYS A 274 6.81 10.27 -16.58
N PRO A 275 5.67 10.94 -16.38
CA PRO A 275 5.57 12.39 -16.58
C PRO A 275 6.55 13.13 -15.68
N LYS A 276 7.09 14.26 -16.16
CA LYS A 276 7.96 15.14 -15.37
C LYS A 276 7.13 15.98 -14.38
N GLY A 277 7.57 16.04 -13.13
CA GLY A 277 7.01 16.91 -12.09
C GLY A 277 5.89 16.30 -11.26
N LEU A 278 5.68 14.98 -11.28
CA LEU A 278 4.77 14.32 -10.33
C LEU A 278 5.40 14.26 -8.95
N GLY A 279 4.61 14.54 -7.90
CA GLY A 279 5.08 14.57 -6.52
C GLY A 279 4.84 15.91 -5.83
N SER A 280 5.38 16.05 -4.63
CA SER A 280 5.39 17.29 -3.85
C SER A 280 6.76 17.53 -3.20
N PRO A 281 7.14 18.77 -2.84
CA PRO A 281 8.48 19.05 -2.36
C PRO A 281 8.72 18.79 -0.86
N VAL A 282 7.68 18.52 -0.04
CA VAL A 282 7.79 18.48 1.43
C VAL A 282 7.36 17.13 2.05
N PHE A 283 6.11 17.01 2.52
CA PHE A 283 5.66 15.80 3.25
C PHE A 283 5.22 14.69 2.30
N ASP A 284 4.60 15.06 1.18
CA ASP A 284 4.06 14.13 0.19
C ASP A 284 5.03 13.96 -1.00
N LYS A 285 6.33 13.90 -0.70
CA LYS A 285 7.37 13.62 -1.71
C LYS A 285 7.06 12.33 -2.45
N LEU A 286 7.31 12.30 -3.76
CA LEU A 286 7.02 11.13 -4.58
C LEU A 286 7.72 9.87 -4.04
N GLU A 287 9.00 9.96 -3.66
CA GLU A 287 9.73 8.84 -3.06
C GLU A 287 9.17 8.43 -1.69
N ALA A 288 8.60 9.37 -0.92
CA ALA A 288 8.00 9.08 0.38
C ALA A 288 6.65 8.35 0.23
N GLU A 289 5.80 8.78 -0.71
CA GLU A 289 4.54 8.11 -1.00
C GLU A 289 4.77 6.73 -1.64
N LEU A 290 5.77 6.60 -2.53
CA LEU A 290 6.19 5.30 -3.05
C LEU A 290 6.72 4.38 -1.94
N ALA A 291 7.54 4.92 -1.02
CA ALA A 291 8.03 4.17 0.14
C ALA A 291 6.88 3.68 1.00
N LYS A 292 5.92 4.54 1.35
CA LYS A 292 4.71 4.18 2.11
C LYS A 292 3.89 3.12 1.39
N ALA A 293 3.67 3.27 0.09
CA ALA A 293 2.94 2.31 -0.73
C ALA A 293 3.57 0.92 -0.68
N LEU A 294 4.89 0.85 -0.86
CA LEU A 294 5.63 -0.42 -0.93
C LEU A 294 5.90 -1.03 0.44
N MET A 295 6.24 -0.20 1.45
CA MET A 295 6.42 -0.66 2.83
C MET A 295 5.10 -1.11 3.48
N SER A 296 3.94 -0.76 2.90
CA SER A 296 2.64 -1.29 3.32
C SER A 296 2.33 -2.69 2.78
N LEU A 297 3.14 -3.23 1.85
CA LEU A 297 2.99 -4.60 1.36
C LEU A 297 3.40 -5.63 2.43
N PRO A 298 2.81 -6.83 2.42
CA PRO A 298 3.21 -7.89 3.34
C PRO A 298 4.69 -8.26 3.17
N ALA A 299 5.35 -8.56 4.30
CA ALA A 299 6.74 -9.02 4.37
C ALA A 299 7.83 -8.01 3.94
N THR A 300 7.50 -6.77 3.57
CA THR A 300 8.52 -5.77 3.26
C THR A 300 9.27 -5.29 4.50
N LYS A 301 10.55 -4.96 4.29
CA LYS A 301 11.48 -4.49 5.34
C LYS A 301 12.44 -3.40 4.91
N GLY A 302 12.54 -3.09 3.62
CA GLY A 302 13.37 -2.02 3.13
C GLY A 302 12.86 -1.48 1.80
N PHE A 303 13.13 -0.19 1.57
CA PHE A 303 12.84 0.51 0.35
C PHE A 303 14.06 1.37 -0.02
N GLU A 304 14.40 1.37 -1.30
CA GLU A 304 15.44 2.22 -1.88
C GLU A 304 14.95 2.81 -3.20
N ILE A 305 15.43 4.01 -3.52
CA ILE A 305 15.23 4.65 -4.82
C ILE A 305 16.57 5.06 -5.42
N GLY A 306 16.73 4.84 -6.72
CA GLY A 306 17.98 5.07 -7.45
C GLY A 306 19.16 4.31 -6.86
N SER A 307 20.21 5.04 -6.54
CA SER A 307 21.41 4.55 -5.86
C SER A 307 21.14 4.03 -4.44
N GLY A 308 20.04 4.42 -3.79
CA GLY A 308 19.64 3.88 -2.49
C GLY A 308 20.71 4.08 -1.41
N PHE A 309 20.93 3.04 -0.59
CA PHE A 309 21.96 3.06 0.45
C PHE A 309 23.38 3.12 -0.14
N GLU A 310 23.62 2.68 -1.37
CA GLU A 310 24.94 2.79 -2.01
C GLU A 310 25.34 4.26 -2.19
N GLY A 311 24.38 5.12 -2.55
CA GLY A 311 24.57 6.56 -2.69
C GLY A 311 25.08 7.24 -1.42
N SER A 312 24.78 6.69 -0.24
CA SER A 312 25.24 7.25 1.05
C SER A 312 26.76 7.20 1.26
N ARG A 313 27.47 6.42 0.42
CA ARG A 313 28.93 6.25 0.48
C ARG A 313 29.67 7.06 -0.59
N MET A 314 28.93 7.76 -1.47
CA MET A 314 29.50 8.49 -2.60
C MET A 314 29.81 9.93 -2.23
N LEU A 315 30.78 10.53 -2.93
CA LEU A 315 30.99 11.98 -2.91
C LEU A 315 29.93 12.67 -3.79
N GLY A 316 29.60 13.92 -3.47
CA GLY A 316 28.64 14.69 -4.27
C GLY A 316 29.06 14.85 -5.73
N SER A 317 30.36 15.03 -6.00
CA SER A 317 30.89 15.09 -7.38
C SER A 317 30.63 13.82 -8.18
N ASP A 318 30.62 12.67 -7.50
CA ASP A 318 30.42 11.36 -8.12
C ASP A 318 28.94 10.97 -8.13
N HIS A 319 28.13 11.53 -7.24
CA HIS A 319 26.72 11.19 -7.11
C HIS A 319 25.83 12.02 -8.05
N ASN A 320 26.12 13.32 -8.17
CA ASN A 320 25.28 14.27 -8.88
C ASN A 320 24.94 13.82 -10.31
N ASP A 321 23.65 13.87 -10.64
CA ASP A 321 23.14 13.59 -11.97
C ASP A 321 23.15 14.88 -12.80
N GLU A 322 24.22 15.12 -13.55
CA GLU A 322 24.40 16.34 -14.34
C GLU A 322 23.32 16.50 -15.42
N PHE A 323 22.71 17.68 -15.49
CA PHE A 323 21.72 18.00 -16.50
C PHE A 323 22.35 18.33 -17.85
N TYR A 324 21.70 17.92 -18.94
CA TYR A 324 22.05 18.29 -20.31
C TYR A 324 20.81 18.32 -21.20
N MET A 325 20.92 18.98 -22.35
CA MET A 325 19.87 18.97 -23.38
C MET A 325 20.08 17.80 -24.35
N ALA A 326 19.02 17.03 -24.61
CA ALA A 326 18.96 16.00 -25.64
C ALA A 326 17.64 16.14 -26.39
N ASP A 327 17.68 16.31 -27.72
CA ASP A 327 16.48 16.36 -28.57
C ASP A 327 15.39 17.35 -28.10
N GLY A 328 15.80 18.47 -27.49
CA GLY A 328 14.89 19.48 -26.95
C GLY A 328 14.34 19.18 -25.55
N GLU A 329 14.78 18.10 -24.90
CA GLU A 329 14.42 17.74 -23.52
C GLU A 329 15.61 17.92 -22.56
N VAL A 330 15.32 18.36 -21.34
CA VAL A 330 16.27 18.33 -20.22
C VAL A 330 16.36 16.90 -19.70
N ARG A 331 17.56 16.33 -19.69
CA ARG A 331 17.88 14.97 -19.24
C ARG A 331 19.04 14.97 -18.27
N THR A 332 19.30 13.85 -17.62
CA THR A 332 20.49 13.68 -16.77
C THR A 332 21.47 12.66 -17.33
N ARG A 333 22.77 12.91 -17.18
CA ARG A 333 23.85 12.03 -17.69
C ARG A 333 23.86 10.65 -17.03
N THR A 334 23.44 10.61 -15.77
CA THR A 334 23.27 9.42 -14.95
C THR A 334 21.90 9.47 -14.29
N ASN A 335 21.49 8.38 -13.64
CA ASN A 335 20.21 8.30 -12.95
C ASN A 335 20.36 7.75 -11.51
N ARG A 336 21.29 8.33 -10.74
CA ARG A 336 21.56 7.92 -9.35
C ARG A 336 20.46 8.39 -8.39
N SER A 337 19.72 9.42 -8.74
CA SER A 337 18.50 9.85 -8.06
C SER A 337 17.32 8.89 -8.27
N GLY A 338 17.40 8.02 -9.28
CA GLY A 338 16.36 7.03 -9.59
C GLY A 338 15.07 7.67 -10.07
N GLY A 339 15.17 8.66 -10.94
CA GLY A 339 14.04 9.33 -11.60
C GLY A 339 13.30 10.35 -10.73
N VAL A 340 13.73 10.56 -9.49
CA VAL A 340 13.09 11.49 -8.54
C VAL A 340 14.12 12.42 -7.91
N GLN A 341 13.89 13.72 -7.98
CA GLN A 341 14.75 14.76 -7.41
C GLN A 341 13.90 15.78 -6.68
N GLY A 342 14.26 16.10 -5.44
CA GLY A 342 13.54 17.09 -4.63
C GLY A 342 12.07 16.73 -4.35
N GLY A 343 11.70 15.45 -4.38
CA GLY A 343 10.30 15.02 -4.23
C GLY A 343 9.51 14.89 -5.53
N LEU A 344 10.11 15.20 -6.68
CA LEU A 344 9.45 15.31 -7.97
C LEU A 344 10.08 14.37 -9.00
N SER A 345 9.27 13.77 -9.87
CA SER A 345 9.79 13.00 -10.99
C SER A 345 10.55 13.91 -11.98
N ASN A 346 11.78 13.54 -12.36
CA ASN A 346 12.61 14.33 -13.27
C ASN A 346 12.48 13.92 -14.75
N GLY A 347 11.79 12.81 -15.02
CA GLY A 347 11.48 12.31 -16.37
C GLY A 347 12.39 11.20 -16.88
N GLU A 348 13.48 10.91 -16.17
CA GLU A 348 14.21 9.65 -16.32
C GLU A 348 13.43 8.49 -15.69
N ASP A 349 13.89 7.27 -15.93
CA ASP A 349 13.23 6.08 -15.39
C ASP A 349 13.24 6.12 -13.86
N ILE A 350 12.08 5.89 -13.23
CA ILE A 350 12.04 5.74 -11.78
C ILE A 350 12.48 4.32 -11.45
N VAL A 351 13.58 4.18 -10.71
CA VAL A 351 14.14 2.88 -10.34
C VAL A 351 14.09 2.74 -8.83
N MET A 352 13.46 1.68 -8.35
CA MET A 352 13.30 1.42 -6.92
C MET A 352 13.51 -0.06 -6.59
N ARG A 353 13.95 -0.33 -5.36
CA ARG A 353 14.17 -1.68 -4.84
C ARG A 353 13.39 -1.87 -3.53
N VAL A 354 12.80 -3.04 -3.37
CA VAL A 354 12.00 -3.39 -2.19
C VAL A 354 12.48 -4.71 -1.62
N ALA A 355 12.91 -4.69 -0.36
CA ALA A 355 13.41 -5.86 0.34
C ALA A 355 12.27 -6.58 1.08
N PHE A 356 12.17 -7.89 0.88
CA PHE A 356 11.20 -8.77 1.53
C PHE A 356 11.90 -9.76 2.46
N LYS A 357 11.40 -9.88 3.69
CA LYS A 357 11.87 -10.89 4.64
C LYS A 357 11.46 -12.31 4.21
N PRO A 358 12.11 -13.36 4.73
CA PRO A 358 11.63 -14.74 4.59
C PRO A 358 10.19 -14.94 5.09
N THR A 359 9.48 -15.90 4.49
CA THR A 359 8.14 -16.30 4.94
C THR A 359 8.20 -16.84 6.37
N SER A 360 7.45 -16.23 7.28
CA SER A 360 7.54 -16.57 8.71
C SER A 360 7.04 -17.98 9.06
N THR A 361 6.12 -18.55 8.27
CA THR A 361 5.65 -19.92 8.51
C THR A 361 6.51 -20.92 7.74
N ILE A 362 7.18 -21.79 8.50
CA ILE A 362 8.12 -22.80 8.01
C ILE A 362 7.78 -24.18 8.60
N ALA A 363 8.22 -25.25 7.95
CA ALA A 363 7.98 -26.64 8.36
C ALA A 363 8.98 -27.12 9.43
N ARG A 364 9.39 -26.21 10.31
CA ARG A 364 10.30 -26.45 11.44
C ARG A 364 9.60 -26.03 12.72
N ARG A 365 9.94 -26.72 13.82
CA ARG A 365 9.47 -26.35 15.15
C ARG A 365 10.02 -24.98 15.53
N GLN A 366 9.17 -24.15 16.13
CA GLN A 366 9.52 -22.81 16.58
C GLN A 366 8.98 -22.58 17.99
N ASN A 367 9.82 -22.01 18.86
CA ASN A 367 9.39 -21.59 20.19
C ASN A 367 8.52 -20.33 20.08
N THR A 368 7.44 -20.29 20.85
CA THR A 368 6.52 -19.16 20.89
C THR A 368 5.71 -19.19 22.19
N VAL A 369 4.75 -18.28 22.34
CA VAL A 369 3.83 -18.22 23.47
C VAL A 369 2.39 -18.41 23.03
N SER A 370 1.59 -19.03 23.89
CA SER A 370 0.13 -19.12 23.73
C SER A 370 -0.54 -17.79 24.08
N ARG A 371 -1.83 -17.67 23.76
CA ARG A 371 -2.62 -16.48 24.13
C ARG A 371 -2.72 -16.32 25.66
N GLU A 372 -2.66 -17.43 26.39
CA GLU A 372 -2.68 -17.53 27.86
C GLU A 372 -1.30 -17.25 28.48
N GLY A 373 -0.29 -16.91 27.67
CA GLY A 373 1.06 -16.56 28.15
C GLY A 373 1.93 -17.75 28.53
N GLN A 374 1.63 -18.95 28.02
CA GLN A 374 2.44 -20.15 28.25
C GLN A 374 3.46 -20.33 27.13
N ASP A 375 4.70 -20.68 27.48
CA ASP A 375 5.72 -21.08 26.51
C ASP A 375 5.32 -22.40 25.84
N VAL A 376 5.27 -22.40 24.51
CA VAL A 376 4.86 -23.54 23.70
C VAL A 376 5.73 -23.68 22.46
N GLU A 377 5.81 -24.89 21.93
CA GLU A 377 6.47 -25.16 20.66
C GLU A 377 5.41 -25.32 19.55
N LEU A 378 5.53 -24.50 18.51
CA LEU A 378 4.63 -24.52 17.36
C LEU A 378 5.31 -25.23 16.18
N LEU A 379 4.66 -26.28 15.68
CA LEU A 379 4.97 -26.86 14.38
C LEU A 379 3.82 -26.53 13.42
N ALA A 380 3.99 -25.46 12.65
CA ALA A 380 2.97 -25.05 11.69
C ALA A 380 2.94 -26.03 10.50
N LYS A 381 1.91 -26.87 10.45
CA LYS A 381 1.62 -27.71 9.28
C LYS A 381 0.92 -26.86 8.24
N GLY A 382 1.38 -26.91 6.98
CA GLY A 382 0.70 -26.19 5.92
C GLY A 382 1.53 -25.92 4.67
N ARG A 383 0.84 -25.37 3.67
CA ARG A 383 1.34 -25.01 2.35
C ARG A 383 1.79 -23.55 2.35
N HIS A 384 3.07 -23.30 2.62
CA HIS A 384 3.65 -21.96 2.69
C HIS A 384 4.60 -21.69 1.54
N ASP A 385 4.70 -20.43 1.14
CA ASP A 385 5.66 -20.00 0.13
C ASP A 385 7.09 -20.17 0.69
N PRO A 386 8.00 -20.93 0.04
CA PRO A 386 9.41 -20.94 0.44
C PRO A 386 10.08 -19.59 0.16
N CYS A 387 9.56 -18.82 -0.80
CA CYS A 387 9.97 -17.44 -1.06
C CYS A 387 8.78 -16.65 -1.62
N VAL A 388 8.49 -15.47 -1.04
CA VAL A 388 7.34 -14.64 -1.45
C VAL A 388 7.62 -13.74 -2.65
N VAL A 389 8.89 -13.48 -2.97
CA VAL A 389 9.26 -12.41 -3.92
C VAL A 389 8.75 -12.63 -5.35
N PRO A 390 8.66 -13.85 -5.93
CA PRO A 390 8.10 -14.00 -7.27
C PRO A 390 6.63 -13.55 -7.34
N ARG A 391 5.86 -13.76 -6.26
CA ARG A 391 4.47 -13.32 -6.15
C ARG A 391 4.33 -11.83 -5.82
N ALA A 392 5.38 -11.23 -5.27
CA ALA A 392 5.40 -9.82 -4.91
C ALA A 392 5.54 -8.89 -6.14
N VAL A 393 6.09 -9.38 -7.26
CA VAL A 393 6.26 -8.62 -8.51
C VAL A 393 4.99 -7.85 -8.93
N PRO A 394 3.83 -8.50 -9.18
CA PRO A 394 2.61 -7.78 -9.54
C PRO A 394 2.05 -6.90 -8.41
N MET A 395 2.37 -7.19 -7.14
CA MET A 395 1.95 -6.34 -6.02
C MET A 395 2.73 -5.03 -5.97
N VAL A 396 4.04 -5.09 -6.25
CA VAL A 396 4.94 -3.93 -6.32
C VAL A 396 4.50 -3.03 -7.48
N GLU A 397 4.33 -3.59 -8.68
CA GLU A 397 3.83 -2.84 -9.84
C GLU A 397 2.51 -2.13 -9.53
N ALA A 398 1.58 -2.84 -8.89
CA ALA A 398 0.27 -2.30 -8.56
C ALA A 398 0.34 -1.09 -7.61
N MET A 399 1.12 -1.19 -6.53
CA MET A 399 1.24 -0.10 -5.56
C MET A 399 1.99 1.12 -6.14
N VAL A 400 2.97 0.89 -7.02
CA VAL A 400 3.62 1.99 -7.76
C VAL A 400 2.61 2.66 -8.70
N ALA A 401 1.83 1.89 -9.44
CA ALA A 401 0.82 2.43 -10.35
C ALA A 401 -0.26 3.24 -9.63
N ILE A 402 -0.80 2.73 -8.52
CA ILE A 402 -1.78 3.44 -7.69
C ILE A 402 -1.21 4.78 -7.22
N THR A 403 0.04 4.79 -6.72
CA THR A 403 0.69 6.00 -6.22
C THR A 403 0.87 7.02 -7.35
N LEU A 404 1.35 6.60 -8.52
CA LEU A 404 1.55 7.49 -9.65
C LEU A 404 0.24 8.03 -10.23
N ALA A 405 -0.82 7.20 -10.28
CA ALA A 405 -2.14 7.65 -10.68
C ALA A 405 -2.70 8.70 -9.71
N ASP A 406 -2.52 8.50 -8.40
CA ASP A 406 -2.93 9.47 -7.39
C ASP A 406 -2.20 10.82 -7.55
N GLN A 407 -0.87 10.78 -7.67
CA GLN A 407 -0.05 11.97 -7.89
C GLN A 407 -0.39 12.69 -9.21
N LEU A 408 -0.71 11.92 -10.25
CA LEU A 408 -1.15 12.47 -11.53
C LEU A 408 -2.46 13.26 -11.39
N LEU A 409 -3.47 12.69 -10.72
CA LEU A 409 -4.75 13.37 -10.55
C LEU A 409 -4.64 14.63 -9.69
N GLN A 410 -3.83 14.58 -8.62
CA GLN A 410 -3.52 15.76 -7.81
C GLN A 410 -2.82 16.85 -8.63
N HIS A 411 -1.85 16.46 -9.46
CA HIS A 411 -1.17 17.38 -10.36
C HIS A 411 -2.14 18.07 -11.32
N PHE A 412 -3.07 17.33 -11.94
CA PHE A 412 -4.09 17.94 -12.79
C PHE A 412 -4.99 18.89 -12.03
N ALA A 413 -5.44 18.50 -10.83
CA ALA A 413 -6.33 19.32 -10.01
C ALA A 413 -5.70 20.63 -9.57
N GLN A 414 -4.41 20.63 -9.22
CA GLN A 414 -3.72 21.80 -8.69
C GLN A 414 -3.03 22.63 -9.77
N CYS A 415 -2.39 21.98 -10.74
CA CYS A 415 -1.35 22.59 -11.55
C CYS A 415 -1.70 22.71 -13.05
N GLU A 416 -2.86 22.24 -13.48
CA GLU A 416 -3.33 22.35 -14.88
C GLU A 416 -4.57 23.26 -15.03
N LEU A 417 -5.00 23.94 -13.96
CA LEU A 417 -6.10 24.90 -14.01
C LEU A 417 -5.73 26.20 -14.72
N LEU A 418 -4.46 26.62 -14.64
CA LEU A 418 -3.92 27.81 -15.30
C LEU A 418 -2.90 27.42 -16.38
N PRO A 419 -2.81 28.19 -17.49
CA PRO A 419 -1.84 27.91 -18.54
C PRO A 419 -0.40 27.93 -18.04
N ARG A 420 0.40 26.95 -18.49
CA ARG A 420 1.84 26.87 -18.17
C ARG A 420 2.74 27.63 -19.16
N ALA A 421 2.18 28.33 -20.14
CA ALA A 421 2.96 29.01 -21.17
C ALA A 421 3.99 29.98 -20.54
N GLY A 422 5.27 29.82 -20.89
CA GLY A 422 6.37 30.63 -20.34
C GLY A 422 6.89 30.20 -18.97
N ALA A 423 6.20 29.32 -18.23
CA ALA A 423 6.65 28.82 -16.92
C ALA A 423 7.57 27.59 -17.01
N VAL A 424 7.52 26.86 -18.13
CA VAL A 424 8.20 25.57 -18.32
C VAL A 424 9.27 25.64 -19.39
N GLY A 425 10.29 26.49 -19.18
CA GLY A 425 11.54 26.55 -19.94
C GLY A 425 11.40 26.33 -21.46
N THR A 426 12.39 25.67 -22.05
CA THR A 426 12.39 25.24 -23.46
C THR A 426 12.22 23.73 -23.62
N ASP A 427 11.98 23.00 -22.53
CA ASP A 427 11.80 21.54 -22.55
C ASP A 427 10.46 21.19 -23.21
N ILE A 428 10.53 20.63 -24.42
CA ILE A 428 9.34 20.33 -25.23
C ILE A 428 8.43 19.29 -24.59
N ARG A 429 8.99 18.36 -23.80
CA ARG A 429 8.23 17.33 -23.11
C ARG A 429 7.46 17.94 -21.95
N VAL A 430 8.09 18.78 -21.13
CA VAL A 430 7.38 19.48 -20.04
C VAL A 430 6.29 20.40 -20.60
N ALA A 431 6.56 21.10 -21.69
CA ALA A 431 5.60 22.02 -22.32
C ALA A 431 4.35 21.30 -22.84
N ASN A 432 4.49 20.07 -23.36
CA ASN A 432 3.43 19.37 -24.08
C ASN A 432 2.83 18.16 -23.35
N GLN A 433 3.48 17.61 -22.32
CA GLN A 433 3.08 16.33 -21.71
C GLN A 433 1.62 16.31 -21.21
N PHE A 434 1.06 17.44 -20.77
CA PHE A 434 -0.34 17.53 -20.32
C PHE A 434 -1.28 18.21 -21.33
N ARG A 435 -0.78 18.62 -22.51
CA ARG A 435 -1.57 19.33 -23.55
C ARG A 435 -2.45 18.42 -24.41
N ALA A 436 -2.15 17.12 -24.47
CA ALA A 436 -2.96 16.16 -25.23
C ALA A 436 -4.44 16.12 -24.78
N HIS A 437 -4.79 16.74 -23.64
CA HIS A 437 -6.17 16.88 -23.15
C HIS A 437 -6.86 18.19 -23.53
N GLN A 438 -6.14 19.17 -24.07
CA GLN A 438 -6.73 20.46 -24.48
C GLN A 438 -7.09 20.52 -25.97
N ASN A 439 -6.38 19.78 -26.84
CA ASN A 439 -6.59 19.84 -28.29
C ASN A 439 -7.82 19.08 -28.81
N ASN A 440 -8.60 18.40 -27.96
CA ASN A 440 -9.88 17.82 -28.38
C ASN A 440 -11.02 18.86 -28.46
N GLN A 441 -10.76 20.14 -28.15
CA GLN A 441 -11.74 21.22 -28.34
C GLN A 441 -11.75 21.83 -29.75
N SER A 442 -10.81 21.47 -30.64
CA SER A 442 -10.78 22.01 -32.02
C SER A 442 -11.54 21.16 -33.05
N VAL A 443 -12.13 20.03 -32.66
CA VAL A 443 -12.86 19.14 -33.60
C VAL A 443 -14.37 19.48 -33.70
N THR A 444 -14.88 20.42 -32.90
CA THR A 444 -16.29 20.86 -32.96
C THR A 444 -16.53 22.14 -33.77
N ARG A 445 -15.76 22.40 -34.84
CA ARG A 445 -15.98 23.58 -35.72
C ARG A 445 -16.27 23.29 -37.20
N GLU A 446 -16.52 22.05 -37.58
CA GLU A 446 -17.01 21.72 -38.93
C GLU A 446 -18.23 20.79 -38.87
N LEU A 447 -19.37 21.36 -38.52
CA LEU A 447 -20.67 20.88 -38.99
C LEU A 447 -21.32 22.05 -39.72
N GLN A 448 -21.10 22.12 -41.03
CA GLN A 448 -21.91 22.96 -41.91
C GLN A 448 -23.35 22.43 -41.94
N PRO A 449 -24.37 23.29 -42.00
CA PRO A 449 -25.74 22.83 -42.12
C PRO A 449 -25.99 22.30 -43.53
N LEU A 450 -26.49 21.06 -43.61
CA LEU A 450 -27.12 20.54 -44.82
C LEU A 450 -28.37 21.38 -45.08
N GLU A 451 -28.32 22.19 -46.14
CA GLU A 451 -29.46 22.88 -46.70
C GLU A 451 -30.53 21.86 -47.13
N LYS A 452 -31.78 22.21 -46.84
CA LYS A 452 -32.96 21.50 -47.31
C LYS A 452 -33.23 21.90 -48.76
N GLU A 453 -33.38 20.91 -49.64
CA GLU A 453 -34.31 20.95 -50.77
C GLU A 453 -35.13 19.65 -50.80
#